data_AF-K9VSR6-F1
#
_entry.id   AF-K9VSR6-F1
#
_cell.length_a   1.000
_cell.length_b   1.000
_cell.length_c   1.000
_cell.angle_alpha   90.00
_cell.angle_beta   90.00
_cell.angle_gamma   90.00
#
_symmetry.space_group_name_H-M   'P 1'
#
loop_
_entity.id
_entity.type
_entity.pdbx_description
1 polymer ?
#
loop_
_entity_poly.entity_id
_entity_poly.type
_entity_poly.pdbx_seq_one_letter_code
_entity_poly.pdbx_strand_id
1 'polypeptide(L)' 'MFLGELNSMEELEIGLRIESAKGLTFFGLEEINELLKNGANITAIEPVGTLTQQIQKEDGIVHLAITGFSLKVKFVKPST' A
#
# COMPACT_ATOMS: atom_id res chain seq x y z
N MET A 1 -3.15 32.08 20.93
CA MET A 1 -3.78 30.76 20.70
C MET A 1 -3.04 30.16 19.51
N PHE A 2 -2.08 29.28 19.77
CA PHE A 2 -1.23 28.71 18.73
C PHE A 2 -2.05 27.65 17.98
N LEU A 3 -2.28 27.88 16.69
CA LEU A 3 -2.71 26.82 15.78
C LEU A 3 -1.51 25.87 15.66
N GLY A 4 -1.53 24.81 16.46
CA GLY A 4 -0.51 23.77 16.44
C GLY A 4 -0.35 23.24 15.02
N GLU A 5 0.91 23.11 14.61
CA GLU A 5 1.34 22.65 13.31
C GLU A 5 0.49 21.47 12.84
N LEU A 6 -0.13 21.61 11.68
CA LEU A 6 -0.78 20.51 10.98
C LEU A 6 0.30 19.48 10.70
N ASN A 7 0.41 18.47 11.57
CA ASN A 7 1.11 17.23 11.28
C ASN A 7 0.67 16.77 9.89
N SER A 8 1.55 16.91 8.89
CA SER A 8 1.23 16.54 7.52
C SER A 8 0.96 15.05 7.50
N MET A 9 -0.30 14.69 7.29
CA MET A 9 -0.73 13.30 7.24
C MET A 9 -0.35 12.74 5.88
N GLU A 10 0.50 11.72 5.87
CA GLU A 10 0.97 11.05 4.65
C GLU A 10 0.33 9.67 4.53
N GLU A 11 -0.02 9.27 3.31
CA GLU A 11 -0.60 7.98 3.01
C GLU A 11 0.29 7.24 2.01
N LEU A 12 0.63 5.98 2.31
CA LEU A 12 1.37 5.10 1.41
C LEU A 12 0.63 3.79 1.22
N GLU A 13 0.71 3.23 0.01
CA GLU A 13 0.16 1.92 -0.30
C GLU A 13 1.26 0.87 -0.25
N ILE A 14 0.98 -0.23 0.44
CA ILE A 14 1.84 -1.41 0.50
C ILE A 14 1.07 -2.64 0.10
N GLY A 15 1.79 -3.70 -0.23
CA GLY A 15 1.13 -4.97 -0.46
C GLY A 15 2.05 -6.01 -1.01
N LEU A 16 1.39 -7.03 -1.55
CA LEU A 16 2.04 -8.19 -2.14
C LEU A 16 1.42 -8.45 -3.51
N ARG A 17 2.28 -8.81 -4.46
CA ARG A 17 1.93 -9.32 -5.78
C ARG A 17 2.44 -10.75 -5.93
N ILE A 18 1.66 -11.57 -6.61
CA ILE A 18 1.94 -12.95 -6.97
C ILE A 18 2.09 -12.96 -8.49
N GLU A 19 3.31 -13.13 -8.97
CA GLU A 19 3.62 -13.24 -10.39
C GLU A 19 4.11 -14.66 -10.67
N SER A 20 3.52 -15.36 -11.65
CA SER A 20 3.89 -16.76 -11.96
C SER A 20 5.38 -16.93 -12.29
N ALA A 21 6.01 -15.92 -12.89
CA ALA A 21 7.42 -15.95 -13.27
C ALA A 21 8.38 -15.52 -12.14
N LYS A 22 7.93 -14.71 -11.18
CA LYS A 22 8.79 -14.10 -10.16
C LYS A 22 8.46 -14.54 -8.72
N GLY A 23 7.37 -15.28 -8.54
CA GLY A 23 6.85 -15.64 -7.22
C GLY A 23 6.22 -14.45 -6.50
N LEU A 24 6.45 -14.37 -5.19
CA LEU A 24 5.90 -13.33 -4.33
C LEU A 24 6.81 -12.09 -4.35
N THR A 25 6.23 -10.92 -4.62
CA THR A 25 6.92 -9.63 -4.57
C THR A 25 6.16 -8.67 -3.66
N PHE A 26 6.87 -7.99 -2.76
CA PHE A 26 6.30 -6.95 -1.91
C PHE A 26 6.58 -5.56 -2.50
N PHE A 27 5.72 -4.59 -2.23
CA PHE A 27 5.92 -3.20 -2.66
C PHE A 27 5.58 -2.21 -1.53
N GLY A 28 6.15 -1.00 -1.61
CA GLY A 28 5.93 0.09 -0.66
C GLY A 28 6.60 -0.10 0.71
N LEU A 29 7.29 -1.23 0.93
CA LEU A 29 7.96 -1.51 2.21
C LEU A 29 9.17 -0.59 2.45
N GLU A 30 9.88 -0.21 1.40
CA GLU A 30 11.08 0.63 1.53
C GLU A 30 10.71 2.02 2.00
N GLU A 31 9.71 2.64 1.37
CA GLU A 31 9.20 3.97 1.70
C GLU A 31 8.60 4.01 3.12
N ILE A 32 7.86 2.97 3.52
CA ILE A 32 7.39 2.86 4.92
C ILE A 32 8.57 2.80 5.88
N ASN A 33 9.58 1.98 5.59
CA ASN A 33 10.73 1.83 6.47
C ASN A 33 11.52 3.14 6.59
N GLU A 34 11.63 3.92 5.51
CA GLU A 34 12.25 5.24 5.55
C GLU A 34 11.46 6.23 6.42
N LEU A 35 10.13 6.30 6.27
CA LEU A 35 9.29 7.15 7.12
C LEU A 35 9.40 6.78 8.59
N LEU A 36 9.38 5.48 8.92
CA LEU A 36 9.53 4.99 10.28
C LEU A 36 10.91 5.33 10.86
N LYS A 37 11.99 5.16 10.08
CA LYS A 37 13.35 5.56 10.47
C LYS A 37 13.46 7.05 10.75
N ASN A 38 12.70 7.87 10.02
CA ASN A 38 12.65 9.32 10.19
C ASN A 38 11.68 9.77 11.31
N GLY A 39 11.19 8.85 12.13
CA GLY A 39 10.37 9.16 13.31
C GLY A 39 8.88 9.37 13.00
N ALA A 40 8.40 9.06 11.79
CA ALA A 40 6.98 9.05 11.51
C ALA A 40 6.28 7.94 12.32
N ASN A 41 5.05 8.22 12.75
CA ASN A 41 4.23 7.27 13.48
C ASN A 41 3.07 6.79 12.62
N ILE A 42 2.83 5.48 12.57
CA ILE A 42 1.65 4.92 11.92
C ILE A 42 0.41 5.26 12.76
N THR A 43 -0.59 5.85 12.13
CA THR A 43 -1.87 6.20 12.76
C THR A 43 -3.00 5.27 12.36
N ALA A 44 -2.93 4.69 11.16
CA ALA A 44 -3.91 3.71 10.69
C ALA A 44 -3.32 2.78 9.63
N ILE A 45 -3.91 1.58 9.55
CA ILE A 45 -3.72 0.63 8.45
C ILE A 45 -5.12 0.24 7.96
N GLU A 46 -5.39 0.50 6.70
CA GLU A 46 -6.70 0.27 6.09
C GLU A 46 -6.59 -0.74 4.96
N PRO A 47 -7.53 -1.71 4.85
CA PRO A 47 -7.60 -2.57 3.68
C PRO A 47 -7.94 -1.72 2.45
N VAL A 48 -7.25 -1.95 1.33
CA VAL A 48 -7.58 -1.31 0.05
C VAL A 48 -8.32 -2.30 -0.82
N GLY A 49 -7.65 -3.40 -1.22
CA GLY A 49 -8.30 -4.37 -2.06
C GLY A 49 -7.42 -5.51 -2.53
N THR A 50 -8.05 -6.41 -3.28
CA THR A 50 -7.41 -7.53 -3.96
C THR A 50 -6.90 -7.07 -5.32
N LEU A 51 -5.68 -7.45 -5.65
CA LEU A 51 -5.13 -7.24 -6.98
C LEU A 51 -5.57 -8.39 -7.89
N THR A 52 -6.06 -8.06 -9.07
CA THR A 52 -6.52 -9.05 -10.04
C THR A 52 -5.86 -8.84 -11.39
N GLN A 53 -5.53 -9.94 -12.06
CA GLN A 53 -5.04 -9.92 -13.43
C GLN A 53 -5.98 -10.71 -14.33
N GLN A 54 -6.30 -10.14 -15.49
CA GLN A 54 -6.99 -10.89 -16.53
C GLN A 54 -6.05 -11.93 -17.15
N ILE A 55 -6.47 -13.19 -17.14
CA ILE A 55 -5.68 -14.31 -17.64
C ILE A 55 -6.14 -14.73 -19.04
N GLN A 56 -7.45 -14.66 -19.30
CA GLN A 56 -8.03 -15.09 -20.56
C GLN A 56 -9.34 -14.33 -20.84
N LYS A 57 -9.69 -14.21 -22.11
CA LYS A 57 -11.02 -13.80 -22.56
C LYS A 57 -11.50 -14.79 -23.62
N GLU A 58 -12.63 -15.45 -23.36
CA GLU A 58 -13.22 -16.45 -24.26
C GLU A 58 -14.73 -16.24 -24.30
N ASP A 59 -15.32 -16.19 -25.50
CA ASP A 59 -16.76 -15.97 -25.72
C ASP A 59 -17.37 -14.78 -24.96
N GLY A 60 -16.58 -13.73 -24.75
CA GLY A 60 -16.99 -12.53 -24.01
C GLY A 60 -16.89 -12.64 -22.48
N ILE A 61 -16.54 -13.82 -21.96
CA ILE A 61 -16.28 -14.06 -20.53
C ILE A 61 -14.83 -13.70 -20.21
N VAL A 62 -14.63 -12.94 -19.12
CA VAL A 62 -13.30 -12.53 -18.64
C VAL A 62 -12.92 -13.39 -17.44
N HIS A 63 -11.81 -14.10 -17.55
CA HIS A 63 -11.23 -14.86 -16.45
C HIS A 63 -10.20 -14.02 -15.72
N LEU A 64 -10.39 -13.85 -14.40
CA LEU A 64 -9.50 -13.09 -13.53
C LEU A 64 -8.80 -14.03 -12.54
N ALA A 65 -7.50 -13.86 -12.35
CA ALA A 65 -6.77 -14.42 -11.23
C ALA A 65 -6.63 -13.37 -10.13
N ILE A 66 -6.74 -13.78 -8.88
CA ILE A 66 -6.24 -13.00 -7.76
C ILE A 66 -4.72 -13.09 -7.77
N THR A 67 -4.07 -11.94 -7.90
CA THR A 67 -2.62 -11.82 -8.02
C THR A 67 -2.01 -11.02 -6.88
N GLY A 68 -2.75 -10.74 -5.81
CA GLY A 68 -2.21 -10.06 -4.64
C GLY A 68 -3.24 -9.28 -3.84
N PHE A 69 -2.74 -8.41 -2.97
CA PHE A 69 -3.55 -7.47 -2.20
C PHE A 69 -2.75 -6.20 -1.90
N SER A 70 -3.47 -5.15 -1.53
CA SER A 70 -2.88 -3.92 -1.01
C SER A 70 -3.58 -3.39 0.24
N LEU A 71 -2.80 -2.65 1.02
CA LEU A 71 -3.18 -1.96 2.24
C LEU A 71 -2.71 -0.51 2.13
N LYS A 72 -3.44 0.39 2.76
CA LYS A 72 -3.06 1.79 2.91
C LYS A 72 -2.57 2.01 4.32
N VAL A 73 -1.38 2.58 4.47
CA VAL A 73 -0.81 2.96 5.76
C VAL A 73 -0.78 4.47 5.85
N LYS A 74 -1.31 5.00 6.95
CA LYS A 74 -1.38 6.43 7.24
C LYS A 74 -0.38 6.79 8.32
N PHE A 75 0.31 7.90 8.12
CA PHE A 75 1.38 8.36 8.99
C PHE A 75 1.13 9.77 9.49
N VAL A 76 1.69 10.05 10.66
CA VAL A 76 1.91 11.40 11.17
C VAL A 76 3.42 11.60 11.30
N LYS A 77 3.94 12.61 10.60
CA LYS A 77 5.34 13.03 10.72
C LYS A 77 5.58 13.74 12.06
N PRO A 78 6.78 13.61 12.64
CA PRO A 78 7.13 14.38 13.81
C PRO A 78 7.12 15.88 13.46
N SER A 79 6.58 16.69 14.37
CA SER A 79 6.67 18.15 14.32
C SER A 79 8.16 18.52 14.46
N THR A 80 8.67 19.33 13.54
CA THR A 80 10.10 19.69 13.47
C THR A 80 10.49 20.71 14.52
#